data_AF-A0A496TW10-F1
#
_entry.id   AF-A0A496TW10-F1
#
_cell.length_a   1.000
_cell.length_b   1.000
_cell.length_c   1.000
_cell.angle_alpha   90.00
_cell.angle_beta   90.00
_cell.angle_gamma   90.00
#
_symmetry.space_group_name_H-M   'P 1'
#
loop_
_entity.id
_entity.type
_entity.pdbx_description
1 polymer ?
#
loop_
_entity_poly.entity_id
_entity_poly.type
_entity_poly.pdbx_seq_one_letter_code
_entity_poly.pdbx_strand_id
1 'polypeptide(L)' 'VSYAELKSGKILIQGKEVPTTPLSSYSKAREIAETLKAWIKKGEFLLTEPVAALPGPESGVSFKMLNERPIK' A
#
# COMPACT_ATOMS: atom_id res chain seq x y z
N VAL A 1 -7.21 5.10 9.13
CA VAL A 1 -5.79 5.26 8.78
C VAL A 1 -5.68 5.38 7.26
N SER A 2 -5.06 6.44 6.79
CA SER A 2 -4.82 6.76 5.38
C SER A 2 -3.36 6.52 5.02
N TYR A 3 -3.06 6.37 3.71
CA TYR A 3 -1.69 6.22 3.24
C TYR A 3 -0.82 7.45 3.55
N ALA A 4 -1.39 8.65 3.51
CA ALA A 4 -0.68 9.88 3.84
C ALA A 4 -0.21 9.89 5.30
N GLU A 5 -1.06 9.43 6.22
CA GLU A 5 -0.69 9.24 7.63
C GLU A 5 0.41 8.19 7.77
N LEU A 6 0.30 7.03 7.12
CA LEU A 6 1.36 6.01 7.15
C LEU A 6 2.71 6.54 6.64
N LYS A 7 2.69 7.44 5.66
CA LYS A 7 3.90 8.03 5.07
C LYS A 7 4.57 9.08 5.96
N SER A 8 3.88 9.65 6.96
CA SER A 8 4.47 10.63 7.88
C SER A 8 5.58 10.03 8.76
N GLY A 9 5.61 8.69 8.89
CA GLY A 9 6.57 7.93 9.68
C GLY A 9 6.07 7.61 11.10
N LYS A 10 4.97 8.21 11.55
CA LYS A 10 4.33 7.93 12.84
C LYS A 10 2.83 8.21 12.79
N ILE A 11 2.04 7.35 13.41
CA ILE A 11 0.58 7.51 13.51
C ILE A 11 0.06 7.24 14.91
N LEU A 12 -1.09 7.80 15.27
CA LEU A 12 -1.77 7.53 16.53
C LEU A 12 -2.83 6.44 16.30
N ILE A 13 -2.68 5.27 16.95
CA ILE A 13 -3.68 4.21 16.94
C ILE A 13 -4.05 3.91 18.39
N GLN A 14 -5.36 4.00 18.72
CA GLN A 14 -5.87 3.70 20.07
C GLN A 14 -5.13 4.44 21.20
N GLY A 15 -4.78 5.71 20.97
CA GLY A 15 -4.05 6.54 21.93
C GLY A 15 -2.57 6.23 22.08
N LYS A 16 -2.01 5.31 21.26
CA LYS A 16 -0.59 4.99 21.22
C LYS A 16 0.05 5.52 19.95
N GLU A 17 1.20 6.18 20.08
CA GLU A 17 2.02 6.57 18.93
C GLU A 17 2.77 5.34 18.42
N VAL A 18 2.58 5.00 17.14
CA VAL A 18 3.18 3.82 16.50
C VAL A 18 4.05 4.31 15.33
N PRO A 19 5.34 3.93 15.27
CA PRO A 19 6.20 4.26 14.13
C PRO A 19 5.77 3.45 12.90
N THR A 20 5.82 4.09 11.73
CA THR A 20 5.48 3.47 10.46
C THR A 20 6.66 3.52 9.52
N THR A 21 6.89 2.42 8.81
CA THR A 21 7.91 2.34 7.77
C THR A 21 7.32 1.65 6.54
N PRO A 22 7.72 2.05 5.33
CA PRO A 22 7.28 1.36 4.13
C PRO A 22 7.91 -0.04 4.08
N LEU A 23 7.11 -1.05 3.74
CA LEU A 23 7.58 -2.44 3.59
C LEU A 23 8.47 -2.64 2.34
N SER A 24 8.42 -1.70 1.39
CA SER A 24 9.17 -1.73 0.14
C SER A 24 9.82 -0.38 -0.15
N SER A 25 10.86 -0.37 -0.98
CA SER A 25 11.50 0.88 -1.41
C SER A 25 10.52 1.81 -2.13
N TYR A 26 10.36 3.02 -1.61
CA TYR A 26 9.48 4.03 -2.20
C TYR A 26 9.99 4.55 -3.55
N SER A 27 11.30 4.76 -3.67
CA SER A 27 11.93 5.21 -4.93
C SER A 27 11.76 4.16 -6.03
N LYS A 28 11.98 2.89 -5.69
CA LYS A 28 11.80 1.78 -6.64
C LYS A 28 10.35 1.60 -7.06
N ALA A 29 9.42 1.73 -6.12
CA ALA A 29 7.99 1.68 -6.42
C ALA A 29 7.57 2.79 -7.41
N ARG A 30 8.11 4.02 -7.27
CA ARG A 30 7.86 5.10 -8.23
C ARG A 30 8.43 4.83 -9.61
N GLU A 31 9.66 4.32 -9.69
CA GLU A 31 10.31 3.94 -10.94
C GLU A 31 9.46 2.94 -11.71
N ILE A 32 9.04 1.85 -11.05
CA ILE A 32 8.18 0.81 -11.64
C ILE A 32 6.85 1.39 -12.11
N ALA A 33 6.23 2.27 -11.31
CA ALA A 33 4.96 2.90 -11.66
C ALA A 33 5.06 3.76 -12.94
N GLU A 34 6.13 4.53 -13.09
CA GLU A 34 6.36 5.33 -14.30
C GLU A 34 6.69 4.45 -15.52
N THR A 35 7.43 3.35 -15.35
CA THR A 35 7.66 2.36 -16.42
C THR A 35 6.35 1.76 -16.92
N LEU A 36 5.50 1.28 -16.00
CA LEU A 36 4.21 0.68 -16.35
C LEU A 36 3.29 1.69 -17.07
N LYS A 37 3.24 2.92 -16.56
CA LYS A 37 2.50 4.03 -17.18
C LYS A 37 2.98 4.32 -18.61
N ALA A 38 4.28 4.23 -18.87
CA ALA A 38 4.82 4.40 -20.22
C ALA A 38 4.36 3.27 -21.15
N TRP A 39 4.40 2.01 -20.72
CA TRP A 39 3.92 0.87 -21.50
C TRP A 39 2.42 0.98 -21.83
N ILE A 40 1.61 1.41 -20.85
CA ILE A 40 0.17 1.67 -21.06
C ILE A 40 -0.04 2.74 -22.14
N LYS A 41 0.65 3.87 -22.03
CA LYS A 41 0.52 4.97 -23.01
C LYS A 41 0.95 4.59 -24.42
N LYS A 42 1.91 3.67 -24.55
CA LYS A 42 2.40 3.18 -25.85
C LYS A 42 1.53 2.08 -26.45
N GLY A 43 0.58 1.52 -25.70
CA GLY A 43 -0.20 0.36 -26.14
C GLY A 43 0.59 -0.96 -26.06
N GLU A 44 1.78 -0.96 -25.45
CA GLU A 44 2.57 -2.17 -25.16
C GLU A 44 1.95 -2.98 -24.00
N PHE A 45 1.15 -2.31 -23.16
CA PHE A 45 0.36 -2.92 -22.09
C PHE A 45 -1.08 -2.42 -22.17
N LEU A 46 -2.05 -3.33 -22.34
CA LEU A 46 -3.47 -2.98 -22.46
C LEU A 46 -4.18 -3.16 -21.12
N LEU A 47 -5.04 -2.21 -20.76
CA LEU A 47 -5.88 -2.29 -19.58
C LEU A 47 -7.18 -3.02 -19.93
N THR A 48 -7.60 -3.94 -19.06
CA THR A 48 -8.94 -4.53 -19.11
C THR A 48 -9.91 -3.65 -18.33
N GLU A 49 -11.20 -3.90 -18.53
CA GLU A 49 -12.20 -3.39 -17.61
C GLU A 49 -11.93 -3.90 -16.17
N PRO A 50 -12.35 -3.14 -15.13
CA PRO A 50 -12.22 -3.58 -13.76
C PRO A 50 -12.90 -4.95 -13.55
N VAL A 51 -12.12 -5.96 -13.14
CA VAL A 51 -12.63 -7.33 -12.93
C VAL A 51 -13.52 -7.41 -11.69
N ALA A 52 -13.13 -6.72 -10.61
CA ALA A 52 -13.89 -6.59 -9.37
C ALA A 52 -13.39 -5.38 -8.57
N ALA A 53 -14.23 -4.84 -7.70
CA ALA A 53 -13.80 -3.87 -6.70
C ALA A 53 -12.86 -4.53 -5.67
N LEU A 54 -11.90 -3.77 -5.16
CA LEU A 54 -11.07 -4.25 -4.06
C LEU A 54 -11.94 -4.50 -2.82
N PRO A 55 -11.65 -5.55 -2.03
CA PRO A 55 -12.36 -5.83 -0.79
C PRO A 55 -12.31 -4.61 0.14
N GLY A 56 -13.48 -4.09 0.50
CA GLY A 56 -13.63 -3.06 1.52
C GLY A 56 -13.58 -3.65 2.94
N PRO A 57 -13.63 -2.82 3.99
CA PRO A 57 -13.67 -3.29 5.38
C PRO A 57 -14.79 -4.30 5.66
N GLU A 58 -15.93 -4.14 4.97
CA GLU A 58 -17.11 -4.99 5.07
C GLU A 58 -16.93 -6.38 4.42
N SER A 59 -15.85 -6.61 3.66
CA SER A 59 -15.70 -7.80 2.83
C SER A 59 -15.26 -9.05 3.61
N GLY A 60 -15.05 -8.95 4.93
CA GLY A 60 -14.65 -10.07 5.78
C GLY A 60 -13.28 -10.68 5.45
N VAL A 61 -12.46 -10.03 4.61
CA VAL A 61 -11.14 -10.53 4.22
C VAL A 61 -10.18 -10.33 5.39
N SER A 62 -9.80 -11.43 6.04
CA SER A 62 -8.85 -11.44 7.15
C SER A 62 -7.42 -11.52 6.64
N PHE A 63 -6.62 -10.49 6.89
CA PHE A 63 -5.17 -10.56 6.67
C PHE A 63 -4.51 -11.38 7.78
N LYS A 64 -3.55 -12.24 7.42
CA LYS A 64 -2.71 -12.92 8.40
C LYS A 64 -1.69 -11.91 8.91
N MET A 65 -1.94 -11.37 10.10
CA MET A 65 -1.08 -10.36 10.71
C MET A 65 0.34 -10.91 10.91
N LEU A 66 1.32 -10.03 10.70
CA LEU A 66 2.71 -10.30 11.07
C LEU A 66 2.77 -10.39 12.60
N ASN A 67 3.41 -11.43 13.15
CA ASN A 67 3.69 -11.48 14.58
C ASN A 67 4.79 -10.46 14.91
N GLU A 68 4.39 -9.29 15.39
CA GLU A 68 5.30 -8.23 15.79
C GLU A 68 6.07 -8.61 17.06
N ARG A 69 7.38 -8.38 17.08
CA ARG A 69 8.18 -8.49 18.31
C ARG A 69 8.10 -7.16 19.07
N PRO A 70 8.06 -7.17 20.41
CA PRO A 70 8.04 -5.94 21.18
C PRO A 70 9.27 -5.08 20.88
N ILE A 71 9.03 -3.81 20.57
CA ILE A 71 10.06 -2.80 20.40
C ILE A 71 10.55 -2.44 21.81
N LYS A 72 11.86 -2.55 22.04
CA LYS A 72 12.51 -2.22 23.32
C LYS A 72 12.78 -0.72 23.43
#